data_AF-F3CGA8-F1
#
_entry.id   AF-F3CGA8-F1
#
_cell.length_a   1.000
_cell.length_b   1.000
_cell.length_c   1.000
_cell.angle_alpha   90.00
_cell.angle_beta   90.00
_cell.angle_gamma   90.00
#
_symmetry.space_group_name_H-M   'P 1'
#
loop_
_entity.id
_entity.type
_entity.pdbx_description
1 polymer ?
#
loop_
_entity_poly.entity_id
_entity_poly.type
_entity_poly.pdbx_seq_one_letter_code
_entity_poly.pdbx_strand_id
1 'polypeptide(L)'
;YNEGVVSGAVLVLHDMTQERQYIADLSWQAAHDPLTGLVNRSEFEHRLQRVLDGIDDQASSHCLMFLDLDQFKLVNDTGVH
;
A
#
# COMPACT_ATOMS: atom_id res chain seq x y z
N TYR A 1 26.81 5.54 -54.03
CA TYR A 1 26.83 5.76 -52.57
C TYR A 1 26.00 7.00 -52.30
N ASN A 2 24.80 6.84 -51.74
CA ASN A 2 23.91 7.95 -51.41
C ASN A 2 23.66 7.85 -49.90
N GLU A 3 24.38 8.64 -49.11
CA GLU A 3 24.19 8.71 -47.66
C GLU A 3 22.90 9.50 -47.40
N GLY A 4 21.87 8.80 -46.92
CA GLY A 4 20.60 9.42 -46.55
C GLY A 4 20.78 10.31 -45.32
N VAL A 5 20.58 11.61 -45.49
CA VAL A 5 20.63 12.59 -44.40
C VAL A 5 19.38 12.45 -43.53
N VAL A 6 19.55 12.32 -42.22
CA VAL A 6 18.44 12.29 -41.25
C VAL A 6 17.73 13.65 -41.26
N SER A 7 16.47 13.69 -41.72
CA SER A 7 15.68 14.92 -41.85
C SER A 7 14.96 15.39 -40.57
N GLY A 8 15.05 14.65 -39.47
CA GLY A 8 14.48 15.10 -38.20
C GLY A 8 14.17 13.95 -37.23
N ALA A 9 13.63 14.32 -36.06
CA ALA A 9 13.19 13.39 -35.03
C ALA A 9 11.74 13.70 -34.63
N VAL A 10 10.99 12.66 -34.29
CA VAL A 10 9.64 12.77 -33.71
C VAL A 10 9.74 12.39 -32.24
N LEU A 11 9.26 13.27 -31.37
CA LEU A 11 9.12 13.01 -29.94
C LEU A 11 7.63 12.87 -29.63
N VAL A 12 7.26 11.75 -29.00
CA VAL A 12 5.92 11.56 -28.43
C VAL A 12 6.06 11.56 -26.92
N LEU A 13 5.37 12.49 -26.27
CA LEU A 13 5.28 12.60 -24.83
C LEU A 13 3.89 12.12 -24.41
N HIS A 14 3.83 11.10 -23.55
CA HIS A 14 2.59 10.64 -22.95
C HIS A 14 2.60 11.00 -21.46
N ASP A 15 1.62 11.79 -21.03
CA ASP A 15 1.43 12.11 -19.63
C ASP A 15 0.74 10.94 -18.92
N MET A 16 1.48 10.26 -18.05
CA MET A 16 0.98 9.13 -17.26
C MET A 16 0.66 9.53 -15.80
N THR A 17 0.54 10.82 -15.49
CA THR A 17 0.34 11.30 -14.12
C THR A 17 -0.93 10.73 -13.50
N GLN A 18 -2.05 10.81 -14.21
CA GLN A 18 -3.35 10.35 -13.72
C GLN A 18 -3.41 8.83 -13.53
N GLU A 19 -2.82 8.08 -14.45
CA GLU A 19 -2.74 6.62 -14.35
C GLU A 19 -1.93 6.19 -13.13
N ARG A 20 -0.80 6.84 -12.87
CA ARG A 20 0.04 6.57 -11.69
C ARG A 20 -0.68 6.90 -10.39
N GLN A 21 -1.41 8.01 -10.33
CA GLN A 21 -2.21 8.38 -9.16
C GLN A 21 -3.30 7.33 -8.91
N TYR A 22 -4.03 6.93 -9.95
CA TYR A 22 -5.06 5.93 -9.83
C TYR A 22 -4.53 4.57 -9.35
N ILE A 23 -3.38 4.13 -9.85
CA ILE A 23 -2.73 2.90 -9.38
C ILE A 23 -2.29 3.04 -7.91
N ALA A 24 -1.77 4.20 -7.52
CA ALA A 24 -1.38 4.45 -6.13
C ALA A 24 -2.59 4.42 -5.20
N ASP A 25 -3.71 5.02 -5.59
CA ASP A 25 -4.95 5.02 -4.83
C ASP A 25 -5.52 3.60 -4.67
N LEU A 26 -5.54 2.82 -5.76
CA LEU A 26 -5.96 1.42 -5.72
C LEU A 26 -5.05 0.60 -4.80
N SER A 27 -3.74 0.78 -4.90
CA SER A 27 -2.78 0.11 -4.02
C SER A 27 -2.99 0.50 -2.56
N TRP A 28 -3.31 1.77 -2.29
CA TRP A 28 -3.56 2.24 -0.94
C TRP A 28 -4.84 1.62 -0.38
N GLN A 29 -5.94 1.64 -1.14
CA GLN A 29 -7.22 1.05 -0.75
C GLN A 29 -7.14 -0.45 -0.53
N ALA A 30 -6.33 -1.17 -1.32
CA ALA A 30 -6.12 -2.60 -1.12
C ALA A 30 -5.37 -2.93 0.19
N ALA A 31 -4.58 -1.98 0.71
CA ALA A 31 -3.70 -2.17 1.86
C ALA A 31 -4.21 -1.53 3.16
N HIS A 32 -5.19 -0.61 3.10
CA HIS A 32 -5.63 0.18 4.27
C HIS A 32 -7.12 0.01 4.57
N ASP A 33 -7.47 0.15 5.84
CA ASP A 33 -8.84 0.24 6.33
C ASP A 33 -9.36 1.67 6.07
N PRO A 34 -10.48 1.85 5.37
CA PRO A 34 -10.97 3.17 4.97
C PRO A 34 -11.51 4.00 6.15
N LEU A 35 -11.89 3.38 7.26
CA LEU A 35 -12.42 4.09 8.43
C LEU A 35 -11.30 4.75 9.24
N THR A 36 -10.19 4.04 9.44
CA THR A 36 -9.09 4.47 10.31
C THR A 36 -7.86 4.95 9.55
N GLY A 37 -7.74 4.61 8.27
CA GLY A 37 -6.54 4.82 7.45
C GLY A 37 -5.35 3.95 7.84
N LEU A 38 -5.51 3.03 8.81
CA LEU A 38 -4.48 2.08 9.20
C LEU A 38 -4.36 0.95 8.18
N VAL A 39 -3.26 0.20 8.25
CA VAL A 39 -3.09 -1.03 7.46
C VAL A 39 -4.22 -2.01 7.80
N ASN A 40 -4.87 -2.54 6.77
CA ASN A 40 -5.93 -3.52 6.96
C ASN A 40 -5.36 -4.88 7.38
N ARG A 41 -6.25 -5.78 7.80
CA ARG A 41 -5.85 -7.11 8.29
C ARG A 41 -5.04 -7.91 7.26
N SER A 42 -5.42 -7.86 5.98
CA SER A 42 -4.73 -8.60 4.93
C SER A 42 -3.28 -8.14 4.79
N GLU A 43 -3.04 -6.85 4.64
CA GLU A 43 -1.69 -6.30 4.50
C GLU A 43 -0.88 -6.44 5.80
N PHE A 44 -1.52 -6.40 6.97
CA PHE A 44 -0.89 -6.72 8.25
C PHE A 44 -0.36 -8.16 8.28
N GLU A 45 -1.18 -9.14 7.88
CA GLU A 45 -0.78 -10.55 7.81
C GLU A 45 0.36 -10.76 6.81
N HIS A 46 0.31 -10.09 5.65
CA HIS A 46 1.42 -10.10 4.68
C HIS A 46 2.72 -9.52 5.26
N ARG A 47 2.64 -8.43 6.02
CA ARG A 47 3.82 -7.85 6.73
C ARG A 47 4.35 -8.80 7.80
N LEU A 48 3.47 -9.40 8.58
CA LEU A 48 3.85 -10.35 9.62
C LEU A 48 4.58 -11.55 9.01
N GLN A 49 4.06 -12.12 7.92
CA GLN A 49 4.71 -13.23 7.23
C GLN A 49 6.12 -12.86 6.75
N ARG A 50 6.31 -11.69 6.14
CA ARG A 50 7.64 -11.23 5.71
C ARG A 50 8.63 -11.09 6.86
N VAL A 51 8.16 -10.64 8.03
CA VAL A 51 9.00 -10.54 9.23
C VAL A 51 9.40 -11.94 9.71
N LEU A 52 8.46 -12.89 9.72
CA LEU A 52 8.73 -14.28 10.12
C LEU A 52 9.68 -14.99 9.14
N ASP A 53 9.52 -14.76 7.83
CA ASP A 53 10.38 -15.34 6.79
C ASP A 53 11.80 -14.76 6.79
N GLY A 54 11.97 -13.53 7.31
CA GLY A 54 13.24 -12.82 7.39
C GLY A 54 14.05 -13.11 8.65
N ILE A 55 13.60 -14.02 9.51
CA ILE A 55 14.35 -14.45 10.72
C ILE A 55 15.48 -15.37 10.26
N ASP A 56 16.61 -14.78 9.90
CA ASP A 56 17.87 -15.51 9.78
C ASP A 56 18.45 -15.76 11.19
N ASP A 57 19.29 -16.78 11.35
CA ASP A 57 19.75 -17.42 12.61
C ASP A 57 20.38 -16.50 13.70
N GLN A 58 20.38 -15.18 13.53
CA GLN A 58 20.74 -14.21 14.55
C GLN A 58 19.52 -13.68 15.30
N ALA A 59 19.16 -14.37 16.39
CA ALA A 59 18.55 -13.88 17.64
C ALA A 59 17.59 -12.67 17.58
N SER A 60 16.77 -12.55 16.53
CA SER A 60 15.81 -11.45 16.38
C SER A 60 14.50 -11.87 17.02
N SER A 61 14.12 -11.24 18.14
CA SER A 61 12.86 -11.49 18.82
C SER A 61 11.83 -10.43 18.44
N HIS A 62 10.68 -10.86 17.91
CA HIS A 62 9.55 -9.99 17.59
C HIS A 62 8.43 -10.17 18.62
N CYS A 63 7.67 -9.11 18.88
CA CYS A 63 6.49 -9.14 19.73
C CYS A 63 5.26 -8.73 18.90
N LEU A 64 4.19 -9.51 19.05
CA LEU A 64 2.88 -9.24 18.46
C LEU A 64 1.92 -8.85 19.58
N MET A 65 1.22 -7.72 19.42
CA MET A 65 0.22 -7.25 20.37
C MET A 65 -1.13 -7.12 19.69
N PHE A 66 -2.17 -7.60 20.37
CA PHE A 66 -3.56 -7.31 20.03
C PHE A 66 -4.12 -6.40 21.10
N LEU A 67 -4.71 -5.28 20.67
CA LEU A 67 -5.38 -4.32 21.53
C LEU A 67 -6.83 -4.24 21.07
N ASP A 68 -7.74 -4.43 22.02
CA ASP A 68 -9.16 -4.20 21.82
C ASP A 68 -9.57 -2.90 22.52
N LEU A 69 -10.59 -2.22 21.99
CA LEU A 69 -11.09 -0.99 22.58
C LEU A 69 -12.24 -1.30 23.54
N ASP A 70 -11.98 -1.10 24.84
CA ASP A 70 -13.00 -1.28 25.87
C ASP A 70 -14.22 -0.39 25.63
N GLN A 71 -15.40 -0.96 25.83
CA GLN A 71 -16.69 -0.28 25.67
C GLN A 71 -16.95 0.34 24.28
N PHE A 72 -16.22 -0.08 23.24
CA PHE A 72 -16.43 0.43 21.88
C PHE A 72 -17.87 0.25 21.38
N LYS A 73 -18.50 -0.87 21.74
CA LYS A 73 -19.92 -1.13 21.44
C LYS A 73 -20.86 -0.09 22.06
N LEU A 74 -20.61 0.33 23.30
CA LEU A 74 -21.42 1.34 23.98
C LEU A 74 -21.30 2.71 23.27
N VAL A 75 -20.08 3.09 22.86
CA VAL A 75 -19.86 4.32 22.10
C VAL A 75 -20.58 4.26 20.75
N ASN A 76 -20.46 3.15 20.02
CA ASN A 76 -21.19 2.98 18.76
C ASN A 76 -22.70 3.01 18.97
N ASP A 77 -23.23 2.35 20.00
CA ASP A 77 -24.67 2.28 20.27
C ASP A 77 -25.26 3.64 20.75
N THR A 78 -24.44 4.51 21.35
CA THR A 78 -24.86 5.84 21.85
C THR A 78 -24.59 6.99 20.86
N GLY A 79 -23.70 6.79 19.89
CA GLY A 79 -23.31 7.77 18.89
C GLY A 79 -23.92 7.58 17.50
N VAL A 80 -24.86 6.65 17.32
CA VAL A 80 -25.49 6.42 16.00
C VAL A 80 -26.29 7.65 15.57
N HIS A 81 -25.72 8.41 14.64
CA HIS A 81 -26.44 9.15 13.60
C HIS A 81 -25.96 8.67 12.24
#